data_AF-A0A1D1YX09-F1
#
_entry.id   AF-A0A1D1YX09-F1
#
_cell.length_a   1.000
_cell.length_b   1.000
_cell.length_c   1.000
_cell.angle_alpha   90.00
_cell.angle_beta   90.00
_cell.angle_gamma   90.00
#
_symmetry.space_group_name_H-M   'P 1'
#
loop_
_entity.id
_entity.type
_entity.pdbx_description
1 polymer ?
#
loop_
_entity_poly.entity_id
_entity_poly.type
_entity_poly.pdbx_seq_one_letter_code
_entity_poly.pdbx_strand_id
1 'polypeptide(L)'
;MDGSWELFLSHLPLYLLFSTVALISILSVAAFFLEFVRKIDCRQSLDRTCSAAAFFEDPNSLSKVRCPSIFDPPEKYISLIVPAFNEEHRLPGALVEAFNYLQERAQVDKSFSYEVIIIDDGSTDGTSKVAFDFVRKYTIDKVRVILLGRNHGKGEAIRK
;
A
#
# COMPACT_ATOMS: atom_id res chain seq x y z
N MET A 1 -21.39 -1.00 72.72
CA MET A 1 -20.44 -1.55 71.75
C MET A 1 -21.20 -1.90 70.47
N ASP A 2 -21.20 -0.92 69.56
CA ASP A 2 -21.08 -1.06 68.10
C ASP A 2 -21.60 -2.31 67.39
N GLY A 3 -22.93 -2.38 67.20
CA GLY A 3 -23.59 -3.19 66.17
C GLY A 3 -23.48 -2.64 64.74
N SER A 4 -22.68 -1.60 64.51
CA SER A 4 -22.48 -0.99 63.18
C SER A 4 -21.67 -1.88 62.24
N TRP A 5 -20.95 -2.87 62.76
CA TRP A 5 -20.15 -3.81 61.96
C TRP A 5 -20.97 -4.96 61.38
N GLU A 6 -22.10 -5.33 62.00
CA GLU A 6 -22.95 -6.43 61.49
C GLU A 6 -23.71 -6.04 60.22
N LEU A 7 -24.17 -4.79 60.13
CA LEU A 7 -24.76 -4.22 58.91
C LEU A 7 -23.73 -4.11 57.77
N PHE A 8 -22.46 -3.90 58.11
CA PHE A 8 -21.39 -3.84 57.12
C PHE A 8 -21.06 -5.24 56.57
N LEU A 9 -21.06 -6.26 57.44
CA LEU A 9 -20.83 -7.66 57.08
C LEU A 9 -21.94 -8.25 56.21
N SER A 10 -23.20 -7.83 56.36
CA SER A 10 -24.31 -8.31 55.53
C SER A 10 -24.27 -7.79 54.09
N HIS A 11 -23.66 -6.63 53.85
CA HIS A 11 -23.52 -6.05 52.51
C HIS A 11 -22.19 -6.38 51.83
N LEU A 12 -21.19 -6.84 52.59
CA LEU A 12 -19.91 -7.34 52.08
C LEU A 12 -20.04 -8.32 50.89
N PRO A 13 -20.89 -9.37 50.93
CA PRO A 13 -21.02 -10.30 49.81
C PRO A 13 -21.62 -9.65 48.56
N LEU A 14 -22.49 -8.65 48.75
CA LEU A 14 -23.11 -7.91 47.65
C LEU A 14 -22.09 -6.98 46.97
N TYR A 15 -21.26 -6.27 47.75
CA TYR A 15 -20.17 -5.47 47.19
C TYR A 15 -19.12 -6.33 46.47
N LEU A 16 -18.83 -7.53 46.99
CA LEU A 16 -17.90 -8.47 46.36
C LEU A 16 -18.46 -9.03 45.04
N LEU A 17 -19.78 -9.22 44.97
CA LEU A 17 -20.46 -9.61 43.73
C LEU A 17 -20.45 -8.47 42.70
N PHE A 18 -20.72 -7.23 43.11
CA PHE A 18 -20.64 -6.08 42.20
C PHE A 18 -19.22 -5.80 41.70
N SER A 19 -18.20 -5.94 42.56
CA SER A 19 -16.80 -5.71 42.17
C SER A 19 -16.28 -6.76 41.20
N THR A 20 -16.68 -8.03 41.37
CA THR A 20 -16.31 -9.11 40.45
C THR A 20 -16.98 -8.97 39.08
N VAL A 21 -18.27 -8.60 39.03
CA VAL A 21 -18.98 -8.31 37.78
C VAL A 21 -18.34 -7.12 37.04
N ALA A 22 -18.01 -6.05 37.78
CA ALA A 22 -17.33 -4.88 37.20
C ALA A 22 -15.97 -5.27 36.61
N LEU A 23 -15.16 -6.06 37.33
CA LEU A 23 -13.86 -6.53 36.85
C LEU A 23 -13.98 -7.37 35.57
N ILE A 24 -14.94 -8.31 35.54
CA ILE A 24 -15.19 -9.15 34.36
C ILE A 24 -15.59 -8.30 33.15
N SER A 25 -16.43 -7.28 33.35
CA SER A 25 -16.86 -6.38 32.27
C SER A 25 -15.67 -5.59 31.69
N ILE A 26 -14.76 -5.10 32.54
CA ILE A 26 -13.57 -4.37 32.13
C ILE A 26 -12.62 -5.29 31.35
N LEU A 27 -12.39 -6.51 31.84
CA LEU A 27 -11.54 -7.49 31.15
C LEU A 27 -12.13 -7.88 29.79
N SER A 28 -13.46 -8.01 29.69
CA SER A 28 -14.14 -8.31 28.43
C SER A 28 -14.00 -7.18 27.41
N VAL A 29 -14.19 -5.92 27.84
CA VAL A 29 -14.00 -4.75 26.96
C VAL A 29 -12.55 -4.62 26.52
N ALA A 30 -11.59 -4.84 27.42
CA ALA A 30 -10.16 -4.81 27.09
C ALA A 30 -9.78 -5.92 26.10
N ALA A 31 -10.28 -7.14 26.30
CA ALA A 31 -10.07 -8.25 25.37
C ALA A 31 -10.68 -7.95 23.99
N PHE A 32 -11.92 -7.44 23.94
CA PHE A 32 -12.56 -7.01 22.69
C PHE A 32 -11.76 -5.92 21.99
N PHE A 33 -11.26 -4.92 22.73
CA PHE A 33 -10.43 -3.86 22.16
C PHE A 33 -9.10 -4.40 21.62
N LEU A 34 -8.43 -5.31 22.35
CA LEU A 34 -7.22 -5.97 21.88
C LEU A 34 -7.47 -6.81 20.63
N GLU A 35 -8.56 -7.59 20.59
CA GLU A 35 -8.97 -8.33 19.40
C GLU A 35 -9.32 -7.39 18.23
N PHE A 36 -9.98 -6.27 18.52
CA PHE A 36 -10.32 -5.25 17.52
C PHE A 36 -9.07 -4.61 16.93
N VAL A 37 -8.08 -4.24 17.75
CA VAL A 37 -6.78 -3.73 17.30
C VAL A 37 -6.03 -4.78 16.49
N ARG A 38 -5.97 -6.04 16.97
CA ARG A 38 -5.35 -7.15 16.22
C ARG A 38 -6.06 -7.39 14.88
N LYS A 39 -7.38 -7.28 14.83
CA LYS A 39 -8.19 -7.46 13.62
C LYS A 39 -7.98 -6.32 12.62
N ILE A 40 -7.77 -5.09 13.09
CA ILE A 40 -7.39 -3.96 12.24
C ILE A 40 -6.01 -4.18 11.64
N ASP A 41 -5.02 -4.57 12.45
CA ASP A 41 -3.64 -4.79 12.01
C ASP A 41 -3.53 -5.99 11.04
N CYS A 42 -4.28 -7.06 11.29
CA CYS A 42 -4.37 -8.22 10.40
C CYS A 42 -5.05 -7.87 9.07
N ARG A 43 -6.10 -7.03 9.07
CA ARG A 43 -6.72 -6.53 7.83
C ARG A 43 -5.74 -5.71 6.99
N GLN A 44 -4.94 -4.85 7.62
CA GLN A 44 -3.88 -4.11 6.92
C GLN A 44 -2.80 -5.05 6.34
N SER A 45 -2.46 -6.12 7.04
CA SER A 45 -1.53 -7.15 6.55
C SER A 45 -2.09 -7.95 5.36
N LEU A 46 -3.38 -8.25 5.37
CA LEU A 46 -4.06 -8.96 4.28
C LEU A 46 -4.14 -8.11 3.00
N ASP A 47 -4.51 -6.83 3.13
CA ASP A 47 -4.52 -5.88 2.01
C ASP A 47 -3.12 -5.73 1.38
N ARG A 48 -2.05 -5.76 2.20
CA ARG A 48 -0.66 -5.77 1.71
C ARG A 48 -0.29 -7.01 0.90
N THR A 49 -0.94 -8.14 1.16
CA THR A 49 -0.68 -9.41 0.44
C THR A 49 -1.51 -9.48 -0.84
N CYS A 50 -2.73 -8.95 -0.84
CA CYS A 50 -3.55 -8.83 -2.05
C CYS A 50 -3.03 -7.75 -3.02
N SER A 51 -2.39 -6.70 -2.50
CA SER A 51 -1.65 -5.72 -3.30
C SER A 51 -0.30 -6.23 -3.82
N ALA A 52 0.11 -7.45 -3.44
CA ALA A 52 1.33 -8.10 -3.94
C ALA A 52 1.14 -8.85 -5.25
N ALA A 53 -0.11 -9.03 -5.72
CA ALA A 53 -0.31 -9.13 -7.15
C ALA A 53 -0.18 -7.69 -7.66
N ALA A 54 0.98 -7.35 -8.24
CA ALA A 54 1.14 -6.07 -8.92
C ALA A 54 0.03 -5.99 -9.98
N PHE A 55 -0.98 -5.18 -9.69
CA PHE A 55 -2.06 -4.89 -10.60
C PHE A 55 -1.78 -3.49 -11.13
N PHE A 56 -1.70 -3.34 -12.43
CA PHE A 56 -1.66 -2.00 -13.00
C PHE A 56 -3.07 -1.41 -12.93
N GLU A 57 -3.18 -0.21 -12.41
CA GLU A 57 -4.39 0.59 -12.58
C GLU A 57 -4.23 1.40 -13.87
N ASP A 58 -5.07 1.11 -14.86
CA ASP A 58 -5.21 2.03 -15.98
C ASP A 58 -6.00 3.26 -15.49
N PRO A 59 -5.40 4.46 -15.45
CA PRO A 59 -6.14 5.65 -15.03
C PRO A 59 -7.34 5.97 -15.94
N ASN A 60 -7.40 5.39 -17.14
CA ASN A 60 -8.53 5.52 -18.07
C ASN A 60 -9.52 4.34 -18.02
N SER A 61 -9.14 3.22 -17.38
CA SER A 61 -9.98 2.04 -17.22
C SER A 61 -9.79 1.48 -15.82
N LEU A 62 -10.83 1.48 -14.98
CA LEU A 62 -10.79 0.92 -13.62
C LEU A 62 -10.52 -0.62 -13.57
N SER A 63 -10.12 -1.22 -14.69
CA SER A 63 -9.67 -2.60 -14.81
C SER A 63 -8.24 -2.76 -14.28
N LYS A 64 -8.08 -3.71 -13.35
CA LYS A 64 -6.77 -4.23 -12.95
C LYS A 64 -6.14 -5.00 -14.12
N VAL A 65 -5.00 -4.53 -14.62
CA VAL A 65 -4.22 -5.26 -15.63
C VAL A 65 -3.21 -6.16 -14.91
N ARG A 66 -3.12 -7.43 -15.32
CA ARG A 66 -2.20 -8.40 -14.73
C ARG A 66 -0.77 -8.12 -15.16
N CYS A 67 0.20 -8.27 -14.24
CA CYS A 67 1.61 -8.31 -14.61
C CYS A 67 1.94 -9.55 -15.45
N PRO A 68 2.67 -9.37 -16.58
CA PRO A 68 3.18 -10.49 -17.36
C PRO A 68 4.20 -11.31 -16.56
N SER A 69 4.39 -12.57 -16.93
CA SER A 69 5.39 -13.46 -16.35
C SER A 69 6.76 -13.22 -16.99
N ILE A 70 7.83 -13.40 -16.23
CA ILE A 70 9.20 -13.38 -16.77
C ILE A 70 9.49 -14.52 -17.76
N PHE A 71 8.61 -15.52 -17.82
CA PHE A 71 8.69 -16.65 -18.74
C PHE A 71 7.85 -16.44 -20.01
N ASP A 72 7.07 -15.35 -20.08
CA ASP A 72 6.31 -15.01 -21.28
C ASP A 72 7.26 -14.48 -22.37
N PRO A 73 6.90 -14.61 -23.66
CA PRO A 73 7.68 -14.02 -24.73
C PRO A 73 7.76 -12.49 -24.56
N PRO A 74 8.90 -11.86 -24.89
CA PRO A 74 9.06 -10.42 -24.72
C PRO A 74 8.16 -9.63 -25.68
N GLU A 75 7.33 -8.75 -25.14
CA GLU A 75 6.47 -7.84 -25.91
C GLU A 75 7.17 -6.52 -26.25
N LYS A 76 8.11 -6.10 -25.41
CA LYS A 76 8.88 -4.86 -25.55
C LYS A 76 10.36 -5.18 -25.75
N TYR A 77 11.04 -4.37 -26.54
CA TYR A 77 12.50 -4.46 -26.72
C TYR A 77 13.24 -4.03 -25.46
N ILE A 78 12.74 -3.00 -24.75
CA ILE A 78 13.31 -2.53 -23.49
C ILE A 78 12.23 -2.07 -22.50
N SER A 79 12.43 -2.37 -21.22
CA SER A 79 11.62 -1.85 -20.12
C SER A 79 12.51 -1.01 -19.21
N LEU A 80 12.20 0.28 -19.06
CA LEU A 80 12.93 1.19 -18.17
C LEU A 80 12.22 1.24 -16.81
N ILE A 81 12.87 0.72 -15.78
CA ILE A 81 12.34 0.74 -14.41
C ILE A 81 12.82 1.99 -13.68
N VAL A 82 11.87 2.78 -13.16
CA VAL A 82 12.13 4.03 -12.43
C VAL A 82 11.58 3.91 -11.01
N PRO A 83 12.40 3.55 -10.00
CA PRO A 83 11.99 3.61 -8.62
C PRO A 83 11.88 5.08 -8.17
N ALA A 84 10.79 5.42 -7.50
CA ALA A 84 10.50 6.76 -7.02
C ALA A 84 10.07 6.74 -5.55
N PHE A 85 10.64 7.62 -4.74
CA PHE A 85 10.21 7.89 -3.37
C PHE A 85 10.40 9.37 -3.05
N ASN A 86 9.30 10.08 -2.84
CA ASN A 86 9.29 11.53 -2.61
C ASN A 86 10.07 12.30 -3.69
N GLU A 87 9.68 12.07 -4.94
CA GLU A 87 10.32 12.59 -6.14
C GLU A 87 9.44 13.57 -6.93
N GLU A 88 8.38 14.14 -6.34
CA GLU A 88 7.39 14.98 -7.04
C GLU A 88 8.03 16.05 -7.95
N HIS A 89 9.12 16.67 -7.50
CA HIS A 89 9.80 17.74 -8.25
C HIS A 89 10.89 17.25 -9.23
N ARG A 90 11.49 16.07 -9.00
CA ARG A 90 12.60 15.55 -9.82
C ARG A 90 12.13 14.55 -10.88
N LEU A 91 11.11 13.77 -10.58
CA LEU A 91 10.54 12.76 -11.46
C LEU A 91 10.12 13.34 -12.83
N PRO A 92 9.45 14.51 -12.93
CA PRO A 92 9.04 15.05 -14.22
C PRO A 92 10.21 15.31 -15.18
N GLY A 93 11.29 15.93 -14.68
CA GLY A 93 12.45 16.26 -15.51
C GLY A 93 13.14 15.02 -16.06
N ALA A 94 13.37 14.04 -15.19
CA ALA A 94 14.00 12.77 -15.57
C ALA A 94 13.15 11.99 -16.59
N LEU A 95 11.83 11.94 -16.40
CA LEU A 95 10.94 11.25 -17.34
C LEU A 95 10.86 11.98 -18.68
N VAL A 96 10.79 13.31 -18.70
CA VAL A 96 10.79 14.08 -19.96
C VAL A 96 12.04 13.78 -20.78
N GLU A 97 13.22 13.79 -20.15
CA GLU A 97 14.48 13.46 -20.82
C GLU A 97 14.46 12.02 -21.36
N ALA A 98 14.04 11.05 -20.55
CA ALA A 98 13.95 9.65 -20.96
C ALA A 98 12.98 9.44 -22.12
N PHE A 99 11.79 10.06 -22.08
CA PHE A 99 10.80 9.95 -23.15
C PHE A 99 11.28 10.58 -24.46
N ASN A 100 11.98 11.71 -24.40
CA ASN A 100 12.54 12.34 -25.60
C ASN A 100 13.46 11.35 -26.34
N TYR A 101 14.40 10.73 -25.62
CA TYR A 101 15.30 9.74 -26.21
C TYR A 101 14.56 8.50 -26.72
N LEU A 102 13.68 7.91 -25.90
CA LEU A 102 12.97 6.68 -26.25
C LEU A 102 12.06 6.87 -27.48
N GLN A 103 11.40 8.03 -27.58
CA GLN A 103 10.56 8.37 -28.73
C GLN A 103 11.38 8.58 -30.00
N GLU A 104 12.49 9.32 -29.93
CA GLU A 104 13.39 9.54 -31.06
C GLU A 104 13.93 8.19 -31.58
N ARG A 105 14.40 7.33 -30.68
CA ARG A 105 14.91 6.01 -31.05
C ARG A 105 13.85 5.12 -31.72
N ALA A 106 12.62 5.11 -31.19
CA ALA A 106 11.51 4.36 -31.79
C ALA A 106 11.05 4.93 -33.16
N GLN A 107 11.34 6.21 -33.44
CA GLN A 107 11.08 6.79 -34.75
C GLN A 107 12.11 6.31 -35.78
N VAL A 108 13.38 6.24 -35.39
CA VAL A 108 14.50 5.78 -36.22
C VAL A 108 14.44 4.28 -36.50
N ASP A 109 14.16 3.47 -35.47
CA ASP A 109 14.08 2.02 -35.56
C ASP A 109 12.66 1.53 -35.21
N LYS A 110 11.93 1.05 -36.21
CA LYS A 110 10.56 0.54 -36.03
C LYS A 110 10.48 -0.78 -35.24
N SER A 111 11.60 -1.51 -35.13
CA SER A 111 11.67 -2.71 -34.29
C SER A 111 11.90 -2.38 -32.81
N PHE A 112 12.26 -1.13 -32.49
CA PHE A 112 12.47 -0.67 -31.13
C PHE A 112 11.14 -0.31 -30.46
N SER A 113 10.67 -1.19 -29.58
CA SER A 113 9.53 -0.96 -28.69
C SER A 113 9.98 -0.79 -27.24
N TYR A 114 9.32 0.08 -26.48
CA TYR A 114 9.69 0.33 -25.10
C TYR A 114 8.48 0.49 -24.18
N GLU A 115 8.74 0.34 -22.90
CA GLU A 115 7.86 0.76 -21.82
C GLU A 115 8.68 1.39 -20.69
N VAL A 116 8.04 2.25 -19.90
CA VAL A 116 8.59 2.84 -18.68
C VAL A 116 7.70 2.39 -17.53
N ILE A 117 8.30 1.74 -16.53
CA ILE A 117 7.62 1.24 -15.35
C ILE A 117 8.07 2.08 -14.16
N ILE A 118 7.17 2.91 -13.64
CA ILE A 118 7.43 3.75 -12.47
C ILE A 118 6.97 2.99 -11.24
N ILE A 119 7.87 2.80 -10.27
CA ILE A 119 7.57 2.12 -9.02
C ILE A 119 7.58 3.16 -7.90
N ASP A 120 6.40 3.53 -7.43
CA ASP A 120 6.27 4.41 -6.26
C ASP A 120 6.41 3.57 -4.98
N ASP A 121 7.56 3.76 -4.32
CA ASP A 121 7.96 3.09 -3.10
C ASP A 121 7.32 3.72 -1.85
N GLY A 122 5.99 3.90 -1.89
CA GLY A 122 5.20 4.44 -0.78
C GLY A 122 5.51 5.90 -0.46
N SER A 123 5.59 6.76 -1.47
CA SER A 123 5.77 8.21 -1.29
C SER A 123 4.65 8.84 -0.45
N THR A 124 5.00 9.91 0.24
CA THR A 124 4.09 10.72 1.07
C THR A 124 3.76 12.07 0.43
N ASP A 125 4.40 12.41 -0.68
CA ASP A 125 4.18 13.63 -1.47
C ASP A 125 3.34 13.36 -2.74
N GLY A 126 3.31 14.29 -3.69
CA GLY A 126 2.58 14.17 -4.94
C GLY A 126 3.20 13.22 -5.99
N THR A 127 4.21 12.41 -5.66
CA THR A 127 4.92 11.54 -6.62
C THR A 127 3.97 10.62 -7.41
N SER A 128 3.05 9.95 -6.73
CA SER A 128 2.07 9.05 -7.38
C SER A 128 1.21 9.79 -8.40
N LYS A 129 0.73 10.99 -8.05
CA LYS A 129 -0.07 11.84 -8.94
C LYS A 129 0.70 12.21 -10.20
N VAL A 130 1.94 12.67 -10.03
CA VAL A 130 2.84 12.97 -11.15
C VAL A 130 3.02 11.74 -12.04
N ALA A 131 3.30 10.58 -11.46
CA ALA A 131 3.46 9.33 -12.21
C ALA A 131 2.21 8.98 -13.04
N PHE A 132 1.00 9.11 -12.46
CA PHE A 132 -0.25 8.89 -13.18
C PHE A 132 -0.52 9.92 -14.29
N ASP A 133 -0.05 11.17 -14.14
CA ASP A 133 -0.14 12.17 -15.22
C ASP A 133 0.68 11.75 -16.45
N PHE A 134 1.82 11.07 -16.26
CA PHE A 134 2.58 10.49 -17.37
C PHE A 134 1.83 9.33 -18.06
N VAL A 135 1.13 8.48 -17.29
CA VAL A 135 0.28 7.42 -17.89
C VAL A 135 -0.83 8.02 -18.73
N ARG A 136 -1.52 9.05 -18.23
CA ARG A 136 -2.54 9.78 -18.99
C ARG A 136 -1.97 10.38 -20.28
N LYS A 137 -0.75 10.90 -20.24
CA LYS A 137 -0.09 11.55 -21.38
C LYS A 137 0.40 10.57 -22.45
N TYR A 138 0.97 9.42 -22.06
CA TYR A 138 1.65 8.50 -22.98
C TYR A 138 0.97 7.15 -23.17
N THR A 139 -0.18 6.91 -22.51
CA THR A 139 -0.96 5.66 -22.46
C THR A 139 -0.31 4.53 -21.67
N ILE A 140 -1.14 3.58 -21.21
CA ILE A 140 -0.71 2.42 -20.41
C ILE A 140 0.25 1.47 -21.15
N ASP A 141 0.26 1.50 -22.49
CA ASP A 141 1.19 0.70 -23.28
C ASP A 141 2.64 1.17 -23.16
N LYS A 142 2.87 2.45 -22.84
CA LYS A 142 4.20 3.06 -22.74
C LYS A 142 4.61 3.41 -21.32
N VAL A 143 3.64 3.72 -20.45
CA VAL A 143 3.91 4.06 -19.04
C VAL A 143 3.04 3.19 -18.16
N ARG A 144 3.66 2.53 -17.18
CA ARG A 144 2.98 1.78 -16.14
C ARG A 144 3.41 2.30 -14.78
N VAL A 145 2.50 2.25 -13.80
CA VAL A 145 2.77 2.67 -12.43
C VAL A 145 2.44 1.52 -11.49
N ILE A 146 3.36 1.24 -10.56
CA ILE A 146 3.20 0.25 -9.49
C ILE A 146 3.32 1.00 -8.16
N LEU A 147 2.33 0.83 -7.27
CA LEU A 147 2.31 1.43 -5.95
C LEU A 147 2.65 0.36 -4.89
N LEU A 148 3.73 0.54 -4.13
CA LEU A 148 4.16 -0.44 -3.12
C LEU A 148 3.52 -0.24 -1.73
N GLY A 149 2.80 0.87 -1.52
CA GLY A 149 2.02 1.17 -0.32
C GLY A 149 2.83 1.48 0.95
N ARG A 150 4.12 1.14 0.98
CA ARG A 150 5.09 1.55 2.00
C ARG A 150 6.48 1.59 1.38
N ASN A 151 7.36 2.40 1.97
CA ASN A 151 8.77 2.42 1.57
C ASN A 151 9.47 1.12 1.97
N HIS A 152 9.99 0.43 0.97
CA HIS A 152 10.74 -0.81 1.05
C HIS A 152 12.25 -0.60 0.84
N GLY A 153 12.66 0.56 0.33
CA GLY A 153 14.02 0.86 -0.08
C GLY A 153 14.27 0.44 -1.53
N LYS A 154 15.19 1.14 -2.20
CA LYS A 154 15.41 1.06 -3.66
C LYS A 154 15.59 -0.36 -4.20
N GLY A 155 16.35 -1.21 -3.49
CA GLY A 155 16.62 -2.58 -3.94
C GLY A 155 15.38 -3.47 -3.90
N GLU A 156 14.58 -3.36 -2.84
CA GLU A 156 13.34 -4.13 -2.71
C GLU A 156 12.26 -3.60 -3.65
N ALA A 157 12.24 -2.30 -3.93
CA ALA A 157 11.32 -1.71 -4.90
C ALA A 157 11.51 -2.31 -6.31
N ILE A 158 12.75 -2.64 -6.69
CA ILE A 158 13.07 -3.25 -8.01
C ILE A 158 12.72 -4.74 -8.05
N ARG A 159 12.66 -5.44 -6.91
CA ARG A 159 12.43 -6.88 -6.84
C ARG A 159 10.95 -7.28 -6.93
N LYS A 160 10.04 -6.35 -6.69
CA LYS A 160 8.59 -6.56 -6.66
C LYS A 160 7.93 -6.29 -8.00
#